data_AF-A0A2W5FI96-F1
#
_entry.id   AF-A0A2W5FI96-F1
#
_cell.length_a   1.000
_cell.length_b   1.000
_cell.length_c   1.000
_cell.angle_alpha   90.00
_cell.angle_beta   90.00
_cell.angle_gamma   90.00
#
_symmetry.space_group_name_H-M   'P 1'
#
loop_
_entity.id
_entity.type
_entity.pdbx_description
1 polymer ?
#
loop_
_entity_poly.entity_id
_entity_poly.type
_entity_poly.pdbx_seq_one_letter_code
_entity_poly.pdbx_strand_id
1 'polypeptide(L)'
;MTRCSSLATGRRAPWGRNDAPTLLSLIEGAKGILHIHLQQHLRHHSVRLSLDMMLCQQRPGQRRGEMWMTDGMPPVPGQVPGLPSRERRAASSLSSQWLSLILEELDHGLVLLNGAGRVLHCNHAARLCLESNHPLELVGPHLRARLLTDAVPFAEALEGAEAGGRRCLLRLGDDRSECGRANVVVVPLNRGVSQAAVLLILERRQLCGDLAAQWFALRHQLTPAETEVLKALSNGIKPADVAARQGVAISTVRSQIQSIRAKSGADSIGELMRQLAMLPPLVPTLRSGQSSLPTAPLN
;
A
#
# COMPACT_ATOMS: atom_id res chain seq x y z
N MET A 1 66.18 -34.58 9.16
CA MET A 1 66.07 -36.05 9.31
C MET A 1 65.18 -36.34 10.51
N THR A 2 64.16 -37.19 10.58
CA THR A 2 63.44 -38.11 9.67
C THR A 2 62.22 -38.59 10.52
N ARG A 3 60.99 -38.20 10.17
CA ARG A 3 59.80 -39.01 9.76
C ARG A 3 59.11 -39.95 10.77
N CYS A 4 57.76 -39.78 10.82
CA CYS A 4 56.63 -40.76 10.82
C CYS A 4 56.50 -41.77 11.99
N SER A 5 55.31 -42.21 12.47
CA SER A 5 53.91 -42.25 11.97
C SER A 5 52.94 -42.80 13.07
N SER A 6 51.60 -42.71 12.80
CA SER A 6 50.45 -43.48 13.35
C SER A 6 49.57 -42.76 14.40
N LEU A 7 48.41 -42.16 14.06
CA LEU A 7 47.05 -42.67 13.69
C LEU A 7 46.14 -43.03 14.88
N ALA A 8 45.09 -42.21 15.11
CA ALA A 8 43.72 -42.57 15.56
C ALA A 8 42.81 -41.31 15.52
N THR A 9 42.06 -41.08 14.44
CA THR A 9 40.59 -41.24 14.33
C THR A 9 39.72 -40.41 15.29
N GLY A 10 39.26 -39.25 14.80
CA GLY A 10 38.15 -38.47 15.37
C GLY A 10 37.43 -37.67 14.29
N ARG A 11 36.24 -38.14 13.89
CA ARG A 11 35.42 -37.65 12.78
C ARG A 11 35.03 -36.17 12.96
N ARG A 12 35.26 -35.33 11.94
CA ARG A 12 34.55 -34.05 11.75
C ARG A 12 33.66 -34.18 10.52
N ALA A 13 32.35 -34.00 10.72
CA ALA A 13 31.39 -33.80 9.63
C ALA A 13 31.46 -32.34 9.14
N PRO A 14 31.30 -32.08 7.82
CA PRO A 14 31.26 -30.74 7.27
C PRO A 14 29.83 -30.19 7.38
N TRP A 15 29.66 -29.06 8.08
CA TRP A 15 28.40 -28.31 8.02
C TRP A 15 28.29 -27.68 6.63
N GLY A 16 27.24 -28.07 5.91
CA GLY A 16 26.93 -27.59 4.57
C GLY A 16 26.62 -26.10 4.56
N ARG A 17 27.03 -25.46 3.46
CA ARG A 17 26.54 -24.14 3.05
C ARG A 17 25.02 -24.20 2.93
N ASN A 18 24.34 -23.45 3.78
CA ASN A 18 22.97 -23.03 3.53
C ASN A 18 23.05 -21.79 2.65
N ASP A 19 22.88 -21.98 1.34
CA ASP A 19 22.65 -20.91 0.38
C ASP A 19 21.22 -20.37 0.57
N ALA A 20 21.02 -19.59 1.64
CA ALA A 20 19.83 -18.77 1.80
C ALA A 20 20.03 -17.47 1.00
N PRO A 21 19.13 -17.09 0.08
CA PRO A 21 19.27 -15.83 -0.65
C PRO A 21 19.23 -14.67 0.33
N THR A 22 20.30 -13.86 0.35
CA THR A 22 20.38 -12.62 1.14
C THR A 22 19.21 -11.71 0.76
N LEU A 23 18.55 -11.07 1.73
CA LEU A 23 17.43 -10.14 1.53
C LEU A 23 17.63 -9.13 0.38
N LEU A 24 18.88 -8.78 0.07
CA LEU A 24 19.25 -7.94 -1.06
C LEU A 24 18.87 -8.54 -2.44
N SER A 25 19.06 -9.85 -2.64
CA SER A 25 18.78 -10.52 -3.93
C SER A 25 17.28 -10.72 -4.17
N LEU A 26 16.50 -10.90 -3.10
CA LEU A 26 15.03 -10.93 -3.18
C LEU A 26 14.45 -9.54 -3.49
N ILE A 27 15.05 -8.47 -2.96
CA ILE A 27 14.65 -7.08 -3.23
C ILE A 27 15.02 -6.65 -4.65
N GLU A 28 16.19 -7.05 -5.16
CA GLU A 28 16.59 -6.81 -6.55
C GLU A 28 15.73 -7.60 -7.55
N GLY A 29 15.37 -8.84 -7.21
CA GLY A 29 14.42 -9.65 -8.00
C GLY A 29 13.03 -9.03 -8.09
N ALA A 30 12.49 -8.51 -6.97
CA ALA A 30 11.18 -7.86 -6.93
C ALA A 30 11.16 -6.52 -7.72
N LYS A 31 12.24 -5.74 -7.68
CA LYS A 31 12.39 -4.53 -8.51
C LYS A 31 12.44 -4.85 -10.00
N GLY A 32 13.16 -5.91 -10.39
CA GLY A 32 13.25 -6.35 -11.79
C GLY A 32 11.90 -6.79 -12.37
N ILE A 33 11.15 -7.59 -11.60
CA ILE A 33 9.85 -8.13 -12.06
C ILE A 33 8.79 -7.02 -12.16
N LEU A 34 8.74 -6.10 -11.19
CA LEU A 34 7.79 -4.98 -11.20
C LEU A 34 8.11 -3.98 -12.33
N HIS A 35 9.40 -3.72 -12.62
CA HIS A 35 9.82 -2.81 -13.70
C HIS A 35 9.55 -3.40 -15.10
N ILE A 36 9.78 -4.69 -15.31
CA ILE A 36 9.52 -5.37 -16.59
C ILE A 36 8.01 -5.42 -16.88
N HIS A 37 7.18 -5.73 -15.88
CA HIS A 37 5.72 -5.77 -16.07
C HIS A 37 5.10 -4.38 -16.28
N LEU A 38 5.55 -3.35 -15.55
CA LEU A 38 5.08 -1.97 -15.78
C LEU A 38 5.50 -1.44 -17.17
N GLN A 39 6.72 -1.74 -17.62
CA GLN A 39 7.19 -1.37 -18.96
C GLN A 39 6.41 -2.08 -20.08
N GLN A 40 6.10 -3.37 -19.91
CA GLN A 40 5.31 -4.12 -20.90
C GLN A 40 3.85 -3.65 -20.95
N HIS A 41 3.25 -3.33 -19.80
CA HIS A 41 1.86 -2.88 -19.74
C HIS A 41 1.66 -1.45 -20.29
N LEU A 42 2.63 -0.55 -20.04
CA LEU A 42 2.61 0.82 -20.60
C LEU A 42 2.83 0.85 -22.13
N ARG A 43 3.59 -0.09 -22.70
CA ARG A 43 3.76 -0.20 -24.17
C ARG A 43 2.51 -0.69 -24.88
N HIS A 44 1.73 -1.60 -24.29
CA HIS A 44 0.48 -2.07 -24.90
C HIS A 44 -0.68 -1.08 -24.79
N HIS A 45 -0.72 -0.25 -23.74
CA HIS A 45 -1.76 0.78 -23.57
C HIS A 45 -1.53 2.04 -24.42
N SER A 46 -0.28 2.44 -24.66
CA SER A 46 0.04 3.65 -25.43
C SER A 46 -0.26 3.52 -26.93
N VAL A 47 -0.20 2.31 -27.49
CA VAL A 47 -0.51 2.06 -28.92
C VAL A 47 -2.03 1.95 -29.17
N ARG A 48 -2.80 1.56 -28.15
CA ARG A 48 -4.26 1.37 -28.28
C ARG A 48 -5.04 2.69 -28.22
N LEU A 49 -4.57 3.64 -27.42
CA LEU A 49 -5.20 4.97 -27.30
C LEU A 49 -5.02 5.84 -28.56
N SER A 50 -3.95 5.64 -29.34
CA SER A 50 -3.76 6.37 -30.61
C SER A 50 -4.63 5.86 -31.75
N LEU A 51 -5.00 4.57 -31.79
CA LEU A 51 -5.87 4.05 -32.87
C LEU A 51 -7.35 4.42 -32.64
N ASP A 52 -7.81 4.43 -31.39
CA ASP A 52 -9.21 4.78 -31.08
C ASP A 52 -9.49 6.29 -31.20
N MET A 53 -8.48 7.16 -30.99
CA MET A 53 -8.62 8.60 -31.27
C MET A 53 -8.60 8.94 -32.77
N MET A 54 -7.96 8.13 -33.61
CA MET A 54 -7.79 8.43 -35.03
C MET A 54 -8.99 7.98 -35.88
N LEU A 55 -9.87 7.15 -35.34
CA LEU A 55 -11.08 6.64 -36.03
C LEU A 55 -12.36 7.42 -35.74
N CYS A 56 -12.33 8.47 -34.90
CA CYS A 56 -13.53 9.21 -34.49
C CYS A 56 -13.68 10.62 -35.11
N GLN A 57 -12.80 11.05 -36.01
CA GLN A 57 -12.92 12.33 -36.70
C GLN A 57 -12.73 12.17 -38.21
N GLN A 58 -13.82 11.86 -38.94
CA GLN A 58 -14.07 12.35 -40.32
C GLN A 58 -15.35 11.70 -40.88
N ARG A 59 -16.49 12.39 -40.76
CA ARG A 59 -17.51 12.48 -41.82
C ARG A 59 -18.33 13.77 -41.64
N PRO A 60 -18.06 14.85 -42.41
CA PRO A 60 -19.07 15.85 -42.72
C PRO A 60 -19.83 15.47 -44.01
N GLY A 61 -21.09 15.90 -44.09
CA GLY A 61 -22.12 15.28 -44.91
C GLY A 61 -22.16 15.61 -46.41
N GLN A 62 -23.00 14.86 -47.13
CA GLN A 62 -23.56 15.28 -48.42
C GLN A 62 -24.94 14.64 -48.65
N ARG A 63 -25.91 15.47 -49.04
CA ARG A 63 -27.28 15.10 -49.43
C ARG A 63 -27.32 14.49 -50.84
N ARG A 64 -28.16 13.48 -51.07
CA ARG A 64 -29.29 13.44 -52.04
C ARG A 64 -29.70 12.00 -52.34
N GLY A 65 -31.02 11.78 -52.28
CA GLY A 65 -31.84 10.85 -53.07
C GLY A 65 -31.32 9.44 -53.33
N GLU A 66 -31.99 8.43 -52.78
CA GLU A 66 -32.71 7.47 -53.61
C GLU A 66 -33.65 6.60 -52.77
N MET A 67 -34.81 6.42 -53.36
CA MET A 67 -35.97 5.68 -52.90
C MET A 67 -35.78 4.21 -53.26
N TRP A 68 -35.66 3.33 -52.27
CA TRP A 68 -35.95 1.90 -52.45
C TRP A 68 -36.69 1.39 -51.22
N MET A 69 -37.96 1.04 -51.43
CA MET A 69 -38.66 0.08 -50.61
C MET A 69 -38.07 -1.30 -50.87
N THR A 70 -37.73 -2.05 -49.82
CA THR A 70 -37.90 -3.51 -49.77
C THR A 70 -37.95 -3.97 -48.31
N ASP A 71 -39.12 -4.51 -47.97
CA ASP A 71 -39.39 -5.72 -47.22
C ASP A 71 -38.72 -6.05 -45.88
N GLY A 72 -39.57 -6.54 -44.97
CA GLY A 72 -39.29 -6.80 -43.57
C GLY A 72 -38.29 -7.94 -43.32
N MET A 73 -37.46 -7.73 -42.29
CA MET A 73 -36.75 -8.78 -41.58
C MET A 73 -37.21 -8.76 -40.12
N PRO A 74 -37.78 -9.84 -39.57
CA PRO A 74 -38.19 -9.86 -38.17
C PRO A 74 -36.96 -9.89 -37.24
N PRO A 75 -37.06 -9.39 -36.00
CA PRO A 75 -35.96 -9.46 -35.04
C PRO A 75 -35.69 -10.92 -34.66
N VAL A 76 -34.44 -11.34 -34.77
CA VAL A 76 -33.98 -12.67 -34.34
C VAL A 76 -34.17 -12.79 -32.81
N PRO A 77 -35.02 -13.69 -32.29
CA PRO A 77 -35.17 -13.89 -30.86
C PRO A 77 -34.08 -14.85 -30.38
N GLY A 78 -33.15 -14.39 -29.53
CA GLY A 78 -32.17 -15.29 -28.92
C GLY A 78 -30.88 -14.71 -28.34
N GLN A 79 -30.67 -13.40 -28.30
CA GLN A 79 -29.54 -12.85 -27.54
C GLN A 79 -29.88 -12.78 -26.04
N VAL A 80 -29.71 -13.92 -25.37
CA VAL A 80 -29.57 -13.96 -23.91
C VAL A 80 -28.30 -13.17 -23.57
N PRO A 81 -28.32 -12.19 -22.64
CA PRO A 81 -27.09 -11.56 -22.15
C PRO A 81 -26.18 -12.65 -21.57
N GLY A 82 -25.16 -13.02 -22.33
CA GLY A 82 -24.28 -14.13 -21.97
C GLY A 82 -23.60 -13.86 -20.63
N LEU A 83 -23.84 -14.74 -19.66
CA LEU A 83 -23.07 -14.81 -18.43
C LEU A 83 -21.57 -14.71 -18.77
N PRO A 84 -20.78 -13.86 -18.10
CA PRO A 84 -19.37 -13.71 -18.44
C PRO A 84 -18.68 -15.08 -18.42
N SER A 85 -17.94 -15.37 -19.50
CA SER A 85 -17.23 -16.64 -19.67
C SER A 85 -16.43 -16.97 -18.40
N ARG A 86 -16.35 -18.26 -18.05
CA ARG A 86 -15.66 -18.72 -16.83
C ARG A 86 -14.23 -18.17 -16.75
N GLU A 87 -13.56 -18.04 -17.88
CA GLU A 87 -12.25 -17.41 -18.03
C GLU A 87 -12.25 -15.90 -17.71
N ARG A 88 -13.26 -15.14 -18.15
CA ARG A 88 -13.39 -13.72 -17.79
C ARG A 88 -13.63 -13.52 -16.29
N ARG A 89 -14.41 -14.39 -15.66
CA ARG A 89 -14.61 -14.39 -14.20
C ARG A 89 -13.32 -14.76 -13.46
N ALA A 90 -12.58 -15.77 -13.92
CA ALA A 90 -11.31 -16.18 -13.35
C ALA A 90 -10.23 -15.07 -13.47
N ALA A 91 -10.07 -14.47 -14.65
CA ALA A 91 -9.13 -13.37 -14.87
C ALA A 91 -9.50 -12.12 -14.05
N SER A 92 -10.79 -11.78 -13.94
CA SER A 92 -11.29 -10.71 -13.08
C SER A 92 -11.03 -11.01 -11.59
N SER A 93 -11.18 -12.27 -11.16
CA SER A 93 -10.91 -12.68 -9.77
C SER A 93 -9.43 -12.64 -9.41
N LEU A 94 -8.54 -13.08 -10.31
CA LEU A 94 -7.08 -13.02 -10.10
C LEU A 94 -6.58 -11.57 -10.07
N SER A 95 -7.08 -10.73 -10.99
CA SER A 95 -6.76 -9.30 -11.00
C SER A 95 -7.21 -8.62 -9.70
N SER A 96 -8.41 -8.96 -9.21
CA SER A 96 -8.94 -8.43 -7.94
C SER A 96 -8.12 -8.91 -6.74
N GLN A 97 -7.65 -10.16 -6.77
CA GLN A 97 -6.83 -10.74 -5.70
C GLN A 97 -5.45 -10.07 -5.64
N TRP A 98 -4.78 -9.87 -6.78
CA TRP A 98 -3.51 -9.14 -6.81
C TRP A 98 -3.66 -7.68 -6.40
N LEU A 99 -4.73 -7.00 -6.83
CA LEU A 99 -5.03 -5.65 -6.37
C LEU A 99 -5.20 -5.60 -4.84
N SER A 100 -5.94 -6.54 -4.27
CA SER A 100 -6.08 -6.63 -2.81
C SER A 100 -4.73 -6.84 -2.13
N LEU A 101 -3.87 -7.73 -2.64
CA LEU A 101 -2.54 -7.96 -2.06
C LEU A 101 -1.65 -6.71 -2.14
N ILE A 102 -1.70 -5.98 -3.26
CA ILE A 102 -0.93 -4.73 -3.43
C ILE A 102 -1.39 -3.66 -2.43
N LEU A 103 -2.71 -3.53 -2.19
CA LEU A 103 -3.25 -2.57 -1.23
C LEU A 103 -2.83 -2.86 0.21
N GLU A 104 -2.57 -4.13 0.55
CA GLU A 104 -2.07 -4.55 1.86
C GLU A 104 -0.61 -4.17 2.11
N GLU A 105 0.19 -3.93 1.06
CA GLU A 105 1.60 -3.49 1.20
C GLU A 105 1.74 -1.99 1.50
N LEU A 106 0.67 -1.19 1.38
CA LEU A 106 0.72 0.25 1.55
C LEU A 106 0.59 0.66 3.03
N ASP A 107 1.47 1.56 3.47
CA ASP A 107 1.49 2.15 4.83
C ASP A 107 0.44 3.26 5.04
N HIS A 108 -0.40 3.50 4.04
CA HIS A 108 -1.58 4.37 4.19
C HIS A 108 -2.80 3.54 4.55
N GLY A 109 -3.60 4.02 5.50
CA GLY A 109 -4.90 3.41 5.78
C GLY A 109 -5.86 3.66 4.63
N LEU A 110 -6.25 2.61 3.91
CA LEU A 110 -7.21 2.67 2.82
C LEU A 110 -8.51 1.96 3.22
N VAL A 111 -9.63 2.68 3.13
CA VAL A 111 -10.97 2.12 3.35
C VAL A 111 -11.84 2.43 2.15
N LEU A 112 -12.33 1.41 1.47
CA LEU A 112 -13.28 1.51 0.39
C LEU A 112 -14.69 1.34 0.95
N LEU A 113 -15.56 2.31 0.68
CA LEU A 113 -16.95 2.34 1.12
C LEU A 113 -17.90 2.37 -0.09
N ASN A 114 -19.13 1.90 0.11
CA ASN A 114 -20.25 2.27 -0.75
C ASN A 114 -20.91 3.58 -0.26
N GLY A 115 -21.90 4.08 -1.00
CA GLY A 115 -22.66 5.29 -0.65
C GLY A 115 -23.33 5.27 0.73
N ALA A 116 -23.71 4.08 1.22
CA ALA A 116 -24.31 3.90 2.54
C ALA A 116 -23.28 3.83 3.69
N GLY A 117 -21.98 4.02 3.42
CA GLY A 117 -20.92 3.91 4.42
C GLY A 117 -20.56 2.47 4.81
N ARG A 118 -21.02 1.47 4.04
CA ARG A 118 -20.63 0.07 4.23
C ARG A 118 -19.22 -0.15 3.67
N VAL A 119 -18.36 -0.78 4.46
CA VAL A 119 -17.00 -1.15 4.07
C VAL A 119 -17.04 -2.28 3.04
N LEU A 120 -16.47 -2.01 1.87
CA LEU A 120 -16.25 -2.96 0.78
C LEU A 120 -14.84 -3.56 0.84
N HIS A 121 -13.85 -2.75 1.22
CA HIS A 121 -12.48 -3.18 1.42
C HIS A 121 -11.80 -2.29 2.48
N CYS A 122 -10.87 -2.87 3.22
CA CYS A 122 -10.07 -2.19 4.22
C CYS A 122 -8.70 -2.86 4.20
N ASN A 123 -7.61 -2.10 4.10
CA ASN A 123 -6.28 -2.69 4.15
C ASN A 123 -5.78 -2.82 5.60
N HIS A 124 -4.62 -3.46 5.79
CA HIS A 124 -4.05 -3.70 7.12
C HIS A 124 -3.74 -2.41 7.85
N ALA A 125 -3.15 -1.43 7.17
CA ALA A 125 -2.86 -0.12 7.77
C ALA A 125 -4.13 0.57 8.28
N ALA A 126 -5.25 0.48 7.54
CA ALA A 126 -6.52 1.06 7.97
C ALA A 126 -7.10 0.34 9.20
N ARG A 127 -7.06 -0.99 9.23
CA ARG A 127 -7.50 -1.76 10.42
C ARG A 127 -6.77 -1.34 11.68
N LEU A 128 -5.43 -1.30 11.62
CA LEU A 128 -4.60 -0.87 12.75
C LEU A 128 -4.89 0.58 13.19
N CYS A 129 -5.17 1.47 12.23
CA CYS A 129 -5.57 2.84 12.54
C CYS A 129 -6.90 2.85 13.28
N LEU A 130 -7.93 2.17 12.76
CA LEU A 130 -9.28 2.14 13.33
C LEU A 130 -9.32 1.50 14.73
N GLU A 131 -8.49 0.49 15.00
CA GLU A 131 -8.35 -0.14 16.31
C GLU A 131 -7.70 0.77 17.37
N SER A 132 -6.90 1.75 16.96
CA SER A 132 -6.10 2.60 17.85
C SER A 132 -6.86 3.83 18.36
N ASN A 133 -8.14 3.67 18.71
CA ASN A 133 -9.03 4.75 19.15
C ASN A 133 -9.20 5.89 18.12
N HIS A 134 -9.28 5.58 16.83
CA HIS A 134 -9.46 6.59 15.79
C HIS A 134 -10.85 7.26 15.87
N PRO A 135 -11.01 8.53 15.40
CA PRO A 135 -12.32 9.21 15.37
C PRO A 135 -13.37 8.52 14.49
N LEU A 136 -12.93 7.67 13.55
CA LEU A 136 -13.78 6.71 12.83
C LEU A 136 -13.67 5.33 13.46
N GLU A 137 -14.79 4.62 13.54
CA GLU A 137 -14.88 3.26 14.04
C GLU A 137 -15.71 2.37 13.10
N LEU A 138 -15.40 1.08 13.14
CA LEU A 138 -16.12 0.07 12.40
C LEU A 138 -17.23 -0.53 13.27
N VAL A 139 -18.49 -0.22 12.95
CA VAL A 139 -19.67 -0.76 13.65
C VAL A 139 -20.36 -1.76 12.74
N GLY A 140 -20.09 -3.05 12.98
CA GLY A 140 -20.49 -4.12 12.06
C GLY A 140 -19.82 -3.93 10.69
N PRO A 141 -20.57 -3.91 9.58
CA PRO A 141 -19.97 -3.67 8.26
C PRO A 141 -19.91 -2.18 7.87
N HIS A 142 -20.29 -1.25 8.76
CA HIS A 142 -20.37 0.17 8.44
C HIS A 142 -19.28 0.97 9.16
N LEU A 143 -18.67 1.92 8.45
CA LEU A 143 -17.76 2.87 9.05
C LEU A 143 -18.54 4.09 9.52
N ARG A 144 -18.33 4.50 10.77
CA ARG A 144 -19.04 5.63 11.40
C ARG A 144 -18.07 6.54 12.13
N ALA A 145 -18.46 7.80 12.30
CA ALA A 145 -17.79 8.68 13.23
C ALA A 145 -18.17 8.29 14.67
N ARG A 146 -17.16 8.22 15.53
CA ARG A 146 -17.31 7.90 16.96
C ARG A 146 -17.94 9.07 17.72
N LEU A 147 -17.57 10.29 17.36
CA LEU A 147 -18.14 11.51 17.92
C LEU A 147 -19.39 11.92 17.12
N LEU A 148 -20.46 12.25 17.84
CA LEU A 148 -21.71 12.71 17.23
C LEU A 148 -21.54 14.02 16.46
N THR A 149 -20.62 14.89 16.88
CA THR A 149 -20.28 16.15 16.18
C THR A 149 -19.73 15.93 14.78
N ASP A 150 -19.09 14.77 14.55
CA ASP A 150 -18.44 14.43 13.30
C ASP A 150 -19.34 13.59 12.38
N ALA A 151 -20.46 13.08 12.89
CA ALA A 151 -21.36 12.20 12.14
C ALA A 151 -21.95 12.90 10.91
N VAL A 152 -22.42 14.15 11.07
CA VAL A 152 -23.00 14.94 9.96
C VAL A 152 -21.93 15.34 8.94
N PRO A 153 -20.78 15.97 9.32
CA PRO A 153 -19.72 16.28 8.37
C PRO A 153 -19.20 15.06 7.60
N PHE A 154 -19.12 13.91 8.26
CA PHE A 154 -18.70 12.66 7.62
C PHE A 154 -19.73 12.18 6.59
N ALA A 155 -21.02 12.18 6.93
CA ALA A 155 -22.09 11.79 6.00
C ALA A 155 -22.17 12.71 4.77
N GLU A 156 -22.12 14.03 4.98
CA GLU A 156 -22.14 15.03 3.89
C GLU A 156 -20.96 14.87 2.92
N ALA A 157 -19.80 14.48 3.44
CA ALA A 157 -18.62 14.24 2.61
C ALA A 157 -18.73 12.96 1.77
N LEU A 158 -19.31 11.88 2.33
CA LEU A 158 -19.59 10.67 1.56
C LEU A 158 -20.60 10.95 0.45
N GLU A 159 -21.70 11.65 0.77
CA GLU A 159 -22.71 12.05 -0.21
C GLU A 159 -22.12 13.00 -1.26
N GLY A 160 -21.32 13.99 -0.85
CA GLY A 160 -20.66 14.93 -1.75
C GLY A 160 -19.65 14.28 -2.68
N ALA A 161 -18.99 13.20 -2.24
CA ALA A 161 -18.11 12.38 -3.07
C ALA A 161 -18.91 11.53 -4.06
N GLU A 162 -19.97 10.86 -3.60
CA GLU A 162 -20.83 10.01 -4.44
C GLU A 162 -21.59 10.82 -5.49
N ALA A 163 -22.37 11.83 -5.08
CA ALA A 163 -23.22 12.60 -5.99
C ALA A 163 -22.44 13.65 -6.78
N GLY A 164 -21.50 14.34 -6.12
CA GLY A 164 -20.79 15.48 -6.69
C GLY A 164 -19.42 15.16 -7.30
N GLY A 165 -18.89 13.95 -7.10
CA GLY A 165 -17.53 13.61 -7.53
C GLY A 165 -16.46 14.50 -6.89
N ARG A 166 -16.75 15.07 -5.71
CA ARG A 166 -15.84 16.01 -5.03
C ARG A 166 -14.88 15.28 -4.10
N ARG A 167 -13.59 15.61 -4.22
CA ARG A 167 -12.57 15.23 -3.25
C ARG A 167 -12.58 16.24 -2.11
N CYS A 168 -12.52 15.78 -0.86
CA CYS A 168 -12.39 16.67 0.28
C CYS A 168 -11.43 16.12 1.34
N LEU A 169 -10.93 17.02 2.19
CA LEU A 169 -10.17 16.69 3.38
C LEU A 169 -11.07 16.95 4.59
N LEU A 170 -11.43 15.89 5.29
CA LEU A 170 -12.12 15.96 6.57
C LEU A 170 -11.12 15.99 7.69
N ARG A 171 -11.46 16.76 8.73
CA ARG A 171 -10.77 16.69 10.00
C ARG A 171 -11.78 16.27 11.04
N LEU A 172 -11.55 15.08 11.60
CA LEU A 172 -12.44 14.43 12.55
C LEU A 172 -11.75 14.39 13.91
N GLY A 173 -12.54 14.34 14.97
CA GLY A 173 -12.03 14.34 16.33
C GLY A 173 -11.70 15.73 16.86
N ASP A 174 -11.39 15.74 18.15
CA ASP A 174 -10.90 16.89 18.89
C ASP A 174 -9.71 16.45 19.75
N ASP A 175 -8.76 17.36 19.98
CA ASP A 175 -7.54 17.11 20.76
C ASP A 175 -7.87 16.80 22.24
N ARG A 176 -9.11 17.12 22.68
CA ARG A 176 -9.63 16.84 24.03
C ARG A 176 -10.38 15.51 24.13
N SER A 177 -10.76 14.91 23.01
CA SER A 177 -11.51 13.65 22.99
C SER A 177 -10.54 12.47 23.15
N GLU A 178 -11.00 11.38 23.78
CA GLU A 178 -10.17 10.18 23.94
C GLU A 178 -9.69 9.62 22.59
N CYS A 179 -10.51 9.77 21.55
CA CYS A 179 -10.20 9.31 20.20
C CYS A 179 -9.21 10.19 19.42
N GLY A 180 -8.71 11.26 20.04
CA GLY A 180 -7.83 12.24 19.41
C GLY A 180 -8.44 12.88 18.17
N ARG A 181 -7.56 13.33 17.27
CA ARG A 181 -7.89 14.04 16.04
C ARG A 181 -7.18 13.40 14.86
N ALA A 182 -7.86 13.30 13.73
CA ALA A 182 -7.32 12.71 12.51
C ALA A 182 -7.80 13.43 11.26
N ASN A 183 -6.93 13.51 10.24
CA ASN A 183 -7.31 13.94 8.91
C ASN A 183 -7.65 12.74 8.02
N VAL A 184 -8.77 12.83 7.31
CA VAL A 184 -9.26 11.79 6.41
C VAL A 184 -9.53 12.40 5.04
N VAL A 185 -8.89 11.88 3.99
CA VAL A 185 -9.17 12.30 2.62
C VAL A 185 -10.28 11.43 2.05
N VAL A 186 -11.33 12.07 1.55
CA VAL A 186 -12.44 11.40 0.86
C VAL A 186 -12.23 11.52 -0.64
N VAL A 187 -12.14 10.39 -1.34
CA VAL A 187 -11.87 10.31 -2.78
C VAL A 187 -13.02 9.57 -3.48
N PRO A 188 -13.71 10.21 -4.43
CA PRO A 188 -14.77 9.56 -5.20
C PRO A 188 -14.20 8.63 -6.27
N LEU A 189 -14.75 7.43 -6.40
CA LEU A 189 -14.37 6.42 -7.40
C LEU A 189 -15.49 6.13 -8.40
N ASN A 190 -16.21 7.17 -8.84
CA ASN A 190 -17.42 7.03 -9.65
C ASN A 190 -17.17 6.94 -11.17
N ARG A 191 -15.93 6.63 -11.59
CA ARG A 191 -15.55 6.66 -13.01
C ARG A 191 -15.89 5.35 -13.70
N GLY A 192 -17.05 5.30 -14.37
CA GLY A 192 -17.39 4.26 -15.35
C GLY A 192 -17.76 2.89 -14.77
N VAL A 193 -18.12 2.83 -13.48
CA VAL A 193 -18.56 1.62 -12.79
C VAL A 193 -20.02 1.75 -12.38
N SER A 194 -20.79 0.66 -12.48
CA SER A 194 -22.23 0.64 -12.16
C SER A 194 -22.55 0.88 -10.68
N GLN A 195 -21.54 0.87 -9.81
CA GLN A 195 -21.68 1.10 -8.37
C GLN A 195 -20.73 2.23 -7.95
N ALA A 196 -21.29 3.30 -7.40
CA ALA A 196 -20.49 4.38 -6.82
C ALA A 196 -19.76 3.86 -5.57
N ALA A 197 -18.50 4.25 -5.44
CA ALA A 197 -17.65 3.87 -4.33
C ALA A 197 -16.82 5.07 -3.88
N VAL A 198 -16.54 5.12 -2.58
CA VAL A 198 -15.78 6.19 -1.95
C VAL A 198 -14.55 5.58 -1.29
N LEU A 199 -13.37 6.07 -1.66
CA LEU A 199 -12.10 5.69 -1.02
C LEU A 199 -11.75 6.72 0.04
N LEU A 200 -11.62 6.27 1.27
CA LEU A 200 -11.02 7.02 2.35
C LEU A 200 -9.53 6.70 2.43
N ILE A 201 -8.73 7.76 2.52
CA ILE A 201 -7.30 7.66 2.83
C ILE A 201 -7.10 8.28 4.20
N LEU A 202 -6.74 7.44 5.17
CA LEU A 202 -6.41 7.84 6.53
C LEU A 202 -4.97 8.37 6.57
N GLU A 203 -4.72 9.32 7.46
CA GLU A 203 -3.37 9.83 7.69
C GLU A 203 -2.42 8.74 8.22
N ARG A 204 -1.12 8.95 8.00
CA ARG A 204 -0.08 8.06 8.53
C ARG A 204 0.15 8.39 10.00
N ARG A 205 0.29 7.36 10.83
CA ARG A 205 0.59 7.54 12.27
C ARG A 205 2.03 7.95 12.55
N GLN A 206 2.94 7.67 11.63
CA GLN A 206 4.38 7.93 11.78
C GLN A 206 4.91 8.51 10.47
N LEU A 207 5.89 9.42 10.57
CA LEU A 207 6.53 10.05 9.40
C LEU A 207 7.21 9.00 8.51
N CYS A 208 7.80 7.97 9.13
CA CYS A 208 8.28 6.78 8.46
C CYS A 208 7.92 5.53 9.27
N GLY A 209 7.47 4.47 8.59
CA GLY A 209 7.31 3.17 9.23
C GLY A 209 8.66 2.53 9.57
N ASP A 210 8.65 1.55 10.47
CA ASP A 210 9.85 0.83 10.91
C ASP A 210 10.66 0.24 9.75
N LEU A 211 9.99 -0.22 8.69
CA LEU A 211 10.64 -0.75 7.49
C LEU A 211 11.50 0.27 6.77
N ALA A 212 11.00 1.51 6.63
CA ALA A 212 11.73 2.59 5.98
C ALA A 212 13.01 2.92 6.77
N ALA A 213 12.92 2.98 8.10
CA ALA A 213 14.08 3.16 8.97
C ALA A 213 15.09 2.00 8.85
N GLN A 214 14.62 0.75 8.76
CA GLN A 214 15.48 -0.42 8.57
C GLN A 214 16.20 -0.42 7.22
N TRP A 215 15.51 -0.09 6.12
CA TRP A 215 16.13 0.02 4.80
C TRP A 215 17.14 1.16 4.74
N PHE A 216 16.83 2.29 5.37
CA PHE A 216 17.76 3.40 5.50
C PHE A 216 19.02 2.96 6.27
N ALA A 217 18.84 2.27 7.40
CA ALA A 217 19.92 1.75 8.21
C ALA A 217 20.81 0.78 7.42
N LEU A 218 20.22 -0.16 6.68
CA LEU A 218 20.96 -1.10 5.85
C LEU A 218 21.76 -0.38 4.75
N ARG A 219 21.13 0.56 4.04
CA ARG A 219 21.77 1.32 2.96
C ARG A 219 22.99 2.11 3.43
N HIS A 220 22.89 2.72 4.61
CA HIS A 220 23.94 3.57 5.17
C HIS A 220 24.81 2.88 6.24
N GLN A 221 24.68 1.55 6.40
CA GLN A 221 25.38 0.74 7.39
C GLN A 221 25.34 1.36 8.81
N LEU A 222 24.13 1.74 9.22
CA LEU A 222 23.89 2.20 10.58
C LEU A 222 23.99 1.01 11.55
N THR A 223 24.54 1.27 12.73
CA THR A 223 24.55 0.30 13.82
C THR A 223 23.14 0.13 14.41
N PRO A 224 22.88 -0.94 15.19
CA PRO A 224 21.60 -1.09 15.87
C PRO A 224 21.26 0.12 16.76
N ALA A 225 22.23 0.65 17.51
CA ALA A 225 22.03 1.83 18.36
C ALA A 225 21.67 3.09 17.54
N GLU A 226 22.38 3.32 16.42
CA GLU A 226 22.08 4.42 15.50
C GLU A 226 20.69 4.28 14.86
N THR A 227 20.28 3.05 14.54
CA THR A 227 18.96 2.76 13.98
C THR A 227 17.85 3.10 14.96
N GLU A 228 18.03 2.76 16.25
CA GLU A 228 17.06 3.11 17.29
C GLU A 228 16.98 4.63 17.52
N VAL A 229 18.10 5.35 17.45
CA VAL A 229 18.09 6.82 17.48
C VAL A 229 17.36 7.39 16.26
N LEU A 230 17.60 6.85 15.05
CA LEU A 230 16.92 7.29 13.83
C LEU A 230 15.40 7.10 13.93
N LYS A 231 14.94 5.94 14.40
CA LYS A 231 13.51 5.65 14.64
C LYS A 231 12.91 6.60 15.69
N ALA A 232 13.65 6.91 16.74
CA ALA A 232 13.15 7.82 17.77
C ALA A 232 12.99 9.24 17.21
N LEU A 233 13.96 9.72 16.44
CA LEU A 233 13.91 11.03 15.78
C LEU A 233 12.77 11.12 14.76
N SER A 234 12.52 10.07 13.98
CA SER A 234 11.43 10.05 13.00
C SER A 234 10.04 10.01 13.65
N ASN A 235 9.96 9.55 14.90
CA ASN A 235 8.77 9.65 15.74
C ASN A 235 8.67 10.99 16.49
N GLY A 236 9.55 11.96 16.19
CA GLY A 236 9.54 13.28 16.82
C GLY A 236 10.06 13.32 18.25
N ILE A 237 10.68 12.25 18.74
CA ILE A 237 11.24 12.19 20.10
C ILE A 237 12.51 13.06 20.15
N LYS A 238 12.60 13.92 21.17
CA LYS A 238 13.75 14.81 21.33
C LYS A 238 14.99 14.02 21.77
N PRO A 239 16.21 14.42 21.36
CA PRO A 239 17.44 13.71 21.73
C PRO A 239 17.66 13.54 23.24
N ALA A 240 17.20 14.49 24.05
CA ALA A 240 17.27 14.39 25.51
C ALA A 240 16.38 13.25 26.05
N ASP A 241 15.19 13.09 25.49
CA ASP A 241 14.25 12.04 25.88
C ASP A 241 14.74 10.66 25.40
N VAL A 242 15.39 10.60 24.24
CA VAL A 242 16.07 9.38 23.76
C VAL A 242 17.16 8.97 24.74
N ALA A 243 17.99 9.93 25.19
CA ALA A 243 19.06 9.68 26.14
C ALA A 243 18.51 9.14 27.47
N ALA A 244 17.46 9.76 28.00
CA ALA A 244 16.79 9.31 29.21
C ALA A 244 16.20 7.90 29.08
N ARG A 245 15.52 7.60 27.97
CA ARG A 245 14.93 6.27 27.69
C ARG A 245 15.98 5.17 27.57
N GLN A 246 17.13 5.48 26.97
CA GLN A 246 18.22 4.52 26.78
C GLN A 246 19.20 4.45 27.96
N GLY A 247 19.06 5.32 28.97
CA GLY A 247 19.96 5.36 30.13
C GLY A 247 21.38 5.84 29.79
N VAL A 248 21.53 6.67 28.75
CA VAL A 248 22.83 7.19 28.28
C VAL A 248 22.91 8.70 28.41
N ALA A 249 24.13 9.24 28.37
CA ALA A 249 24.32 10.70 28.35
C ALA A 249 23.81 11.31 27.03
N ILE A 250 23.29 12.54 27.09
CA ILE A 250 22.86 13.28 25.88
C ILE A 250 24.01 13.50 24.88
N SER A 251 25.25 13.58 25.37
CA SER A 251 26.45 13.64 24.52
C SER A 251 26.59 12.41 23.63
N THR A 252 26.31 11.22 24.16
CA THR A 252 26.31 9.95 23.41
C THR A 252 25.29 9.99 22.27
N VAL A 253 24.06 10.39 22.56
CA VAL A 253 23.01 10.52 21.53
C VAL A 253 23.41 11.55 20.47
N ARG A 254 23.98 12.69 20.87
CA ARG A 254 24.47 13.71 19.91
C ARG A 254 25.58 13.16 19.01
N SER A 255 26.54 12.42 19.55
CA SER A 255 27.59 11.77 18.75
C SER A 255 27.02 10.70 17.81
N GLN A 256 26.02 9.94 18.23
CA GLN A 256 25.31 9.00 17.36
C GLN A 256 24.58 9.73 16.21
N ILE A 257 23.89 10.84 16.50
CA ILE A 257 23.25 11.67 15.46
C ILE A 257 24.28 12.21 14.47
N GLN A 258 25.44 12.65 14.96
CA GLN A 258 26.54 13.10 14.10
C GLN A 258 27.06 11.96 13.21
N SER A 259 27.24 10.76 13.77
CA SER A 259 27.63 9.56 13.01
C SER A 259 26.63 9.21 11.93
N ILE A 260 25.33 9.18 12.25
CA ILE A 260 24.25 8.92 11.28
C ILE A 260 24.33 9.91 10.13
N ARG A 261 24.45 11.20 10.44
CA ARG A 261 24.56 12.26 9.44
C ARG A 261 25.81 12.13 8.56
N ALA A 262 26.95 11.75 9.15
CA ALA A 262 28.17 11.50 8.40
C ALA A 262 28.02 10.31 7.44
N LYS A 263 27.35 9.22 7.87
CA LYS A 263 27.07 8.03 7.06
C LYS A 263 26.02 8.26 5.97
N SER A 264 25.06 9.14 6.22
CA SER A 264 24.01 9.47 5.25
C SER A 264 24.32 10.66 4.35
N GLY A 265 25.39 11.41 4.64
CA GLY A 265 25.71 12.67 3.95
C GLY A 265 24.68 13.78 4.22
N ALA A 266 24.02 13.76 5.38
CA ALA A 266 22.98 14.74 5.72
C ALA A 266 23.55 15.95 6.49
N ASP A 267 23.32 17.16 5.97
CA ASP A 267 23.80 18.41 6.58
C ASP A 267 22.99 18.87 7.79
N SER A 268 21.83 18.26 8.05
CA SER A 268 21.02 18.53 9.23
C SER A 268 20.14 17.34 9.59
N ILE A 269 19.54 17.36 10.78
CA ILE A 269 18.49 16.40 11.15
C ILE A 269 17.29 16.55 10.19
N GLY A 270 16.96 17.78 9.77
CA GLY A 270 15.89 18.02 8.80
C GLY A 270 16.16 17.38 7.44
N GLU A 271 17.41 17.43 6.96
CA GLU A 271 17.83 16.74 5.74
C GLU A 271 17.70 15.23 5.88
N LEU A 272 18.17 14.69 7.00
CA LEU A 272 18.05 13.26 7.33
C LEU A 272 16.59 12.81 7.32
N MET A 273 15.70 13.56 7.98
CA MET A 273 14.26 13.26 7.99
C MET A 273 13.64 13.36 6.60
N ARG A 274 14.08 14.31 5.76
CA ARG A 274 13.62 14.41 4.37
C ARG A 274 14.03 13.21 3.54
N GLN A 275 15.30 12.79 3.61
CA GLN A 275 15.78 11.60 2.90
C GLN A 275 14.98 10.36 3.29
N LEU A 276 14.64 10.23 4.58
CA LEU A 276 13.82 9.15 5.11
C LEU A 276 12.37 9.21 4.61
N ALA A 277 11.78 10.40 4.56
CA ALA A 277 10.40 10.62 4.08
C ALA A 277 10.20 10.35 2.59
N MET A 278 11.28 10.36 1.79
CA MET A 278 11.25 10.03 0.36
C MET A 278 11.27 8.52 0.09
N LEU A 279 11.41 7.68 1.12
CA LEU A 279 11.33 6.23 0.95
C LEU A 279 9.89 5.77 0.67
N PRO A 280 9.70 4.71 -0.13
CA PRO A 280 8.37 4.16 -0.40
C PRO A 280 7.62 3.82 0.90
N PRO A 281 6.34 4.25 1.05
CA PRO A 281 5.55 4.01 2.25
C PRO A 281 4.97 2.60 2.24
N LEU A 282 5.83 1.62 2.52
CA LEU A 282 5.48 0.20 2.54
C LEU A 282 5.45 -0.35 3.96
N VAL A 283 4.53 -1.29 4.19
CA VAL A 283 4.44 -2.05 5.44
C VAL A 283 5.42 -3.22 5.38
N PRO A 284 6.14 -3.56 6.47
CA PRO A 284 6.92 -4.79 6.53
C PRO A 284 5.99 -6.01 6.45
N THR A 285 6.05 -6.74 5.34
CA THR A 285 5.27 -7.97 5.11
C THR A 285 6.03 -9.25 5.40
N LEU A 286 7.12 -9.17 6.18
CA LEU A 286 7.68 -10.35 6.86
C LEU A 286 6.68 -10.83 7.93
N ARG A 287 5.65 -11.51 7.44
CA ARG A 287 4.83 -12.44 8.20
C ARG A 287 5.79 -13.52 8.69
N SER A 288 6.35 -13.34 9.88
CA SER A 288 6.97 -14.43 10.62
C SER A 288 5.96 -15.59 10.61
N GLY A 289 6.32 -16.68 9.94
CA GLY A 289 5.39 -17.72 9.51
C GLY A 289 4.43 -18.17 10.61
N GLN A 290 3.16 -17.78 10.47
CA GLN A 290 2.05 -18.59 10.93
C GLN A 290 1.45 -19.23 9.68
N SER A 291 2.11 -20.28 9.22
CA SER A 291 1.49 -21.27 8.35
C SER A 291 0.45 -22.03 9.19
N SER A 292 -0.76 -21.48 9.33
CA SER A 292 -1.92 -22.33 9.56
C SER A 292 -2.20 -23.04 8.24
N LEU A 293 -1.54 -24.18 8.01
CA LEU A 293 -1.92 -25.13 6.98
C LEU A 293 -3.38 -25.52 7.23
N PRO A 294 -4.26 -25.48 6.21
CA PRO A 294 -5.58 -26.07 6.34
C PRO A 294 -5.40 -27.59 6.48
N THR A 295 -5.76 -28.13 7.65
CA THR A 295 -5.90 -29.57 7.84
C THR A 295 -7.02 -30.04 6.93
N ALA A 296 -6.68 -30.76 5.86
CA ALA A 296 -7.67 -31.46 5.04
C ALA A 296 -8.33 -32.55 5.91
N PRO A 297 -9.67 -32.73 5.83
CA PRO A 297 -10.32 -33.83 6.52
C PRO A 297 -9.93 -35.14 5.84
N LEU A 298 -9.44 -36.09 6.63
CA LEU A 298 -9.37 -37.50 6.24
C LEU A 298 -10.81 -38.03 6.19
N ASN A 299 -11.20 -38.51 5.02
CA ASN A 299 -12.26 -39.51 4.84
C ASN A 299 -11.77 -40.51 3.79
#